data_AF-B7PW64-F1
#
_entry.id   AF-B7PW64-F1
#
_cell.length_a   1.000
_cell.length_b   1.000
_cell.length_c   1.000
_cell.angle_alpha   90.00
_cell.angle_beta   90.00
_cell.angle_gamma   90.00
#
_symmetry.space_group_name_H-M   'P 1'
#
loop_
_entity.id
_entity.type
_entity.pdbx_description
1 polymer ?
#
loop_
_entity_poly.entity_id
_entity_poly.type
_entity_poly.pdbx_seq_one_letter_code
_entity_poly.pdbx_strand_id
1 'polypeptide(L)'
;MTRQETGDEFNNKAGSYSYVDAFGVSRVVKYVPDATGFHLIVETSEPGTKTSVPADAPFFSTAVEGPHPVVVKAAPVAVRAVHVAPIEHAAHFAYANHAPLAYGLAKHF
;
A
#
# COMPACT_ATOMS: atom_id res chain seq x y z
N MET A 1 -9.25 1.79 -16.77
CA MET A 1 -9.13 2.22 -15.36
C MET A 1 -10.05 3.41 -15.15
N THR A 2 -10.81 3.43 -14.06
CA THR A 2 -11.70 4.52 -13.67
C THR A 2 -11.29 5.01 -12.29
N ARG A 3 -11.35 6.31 -12.05
CA ARG A 3 -11.07 6.91 -10.74
C ARG A 3 -12.04 8.06 -10.51
N GLN A 4 -12.57 8.13 -9.29
CA GLN A 4 -13.34 9.27 -8.79
C GLN A 4 -12.76 9.65 -7.44
N GLU A 5 -12.40 10.91 -7.25
CA GLU A 5 -11.83 11.39 -6.00
C GLU A 5 -12.31 12.82 -5.74
N THR A 6 -12.64 13.07 -4.47
CA THR A 6 -12.94 14.41 -3.93
C THR A 6 -11.97 14.67 -2.79
N GLY A 7 -11.54 15.92 -2.63
CA GLY A 7 -10.79 16.32 -1.45
C GLY A 7 -11.29 17.61 -0.83
N ASP A 8 -10.90 17.82 0.42
CA ASP A 8 -11.23 19.01 1.21
C ASP A 8 -10.02 19.95 1.39
N GLU A 9 -10.23 21.03 2.15
CA GLU A 9 -9.21 22.03 2.47
C GLU A 9 -8.07 21.50 3.35
N PHE A 10 -8.26 20.36 4.00
CA PHE A 10 -7.29 19.69 4.86
C PHE A 10 -6.49 18.60 4.13
N ASN A 11 -6.64 18.49 2.80
CA ASN A 11 -6.05 17.45 1.95
C ASN A 11 -6.55 16.03 2.22
N ASN A 12 -7.68 15.86 2.90
CA ASN A 12 -8.33 14.56 2.98
C ASN A 12 -8.81 14.16 1.58
N LYS A 13 -8.64 12.90 1.19
CA LYS A 13 -9.06 12.36 -0.11
C LYS A 13 -10.01 11.20 0.09
N ALA A 14 -11.25 11.36 -0.36
CA ALA A 14 -12.25 10.30 -0.39
C ALA A 14 -12.57 9.96 -1.84
N GLY A 15 -12.80 8.69 -2.14
CA GLY A 15 -13.06 8.30 -3.52
C GLY A 15 -13.02 6.81 -3.76
N SER A 16 -12.88 6.47 -5.03
CA SER A 16 -12.68 5.10 -5.48
C SER A 16 -11.80 5.03 -6.71
N TYR A 17 -11.15 3.89 -6.89
CA TYR A 17 -10.57 3.52 -8.17
C TYR A 17 -11.03 2.12 -8.56
N SER A 18 -11.06 1.87 -9.86
CA SER A 18 -11.35 0.54 -10.39
C SER A 18 -10.56 0.26 -11.67
N TYR A 19 -10.28 -1.02 -11.87
CA TYR A 19 -9.75 -1.51 -13.14
C TYR A 19 -10.20 -2.95 -13.40
N VAL A 20 -10.13 -3.31 -14.68
CA VAL A 20 -10.18 -4.68 -15.16
C VAL A 20 -8.92 -4.87 -15.99
N ASP A 21 -8.15 -5.91 -15.72
CA ASP A 21 -6.93 -6.21 -16.48
C ASP A 21 -7.23 -7.00 -17.77
N ALA A 22 -6.19 -7.34 -18.53
CA ALA A 22 -6.32 -8.09 -19.78
C ALA A 22 -6.85 -9.53 -19.60
N PHE A 23 -6.80 -10.07 -18.38
CA PHE A 23 -7.31 -11.40 -18.04
C PHE A 23 -8.73 -11.35 -17.46
N GLY A 24 -9.35 -10.16 -17.41
CA GLY A 24 -10.69 -9.98 -16.86
C GLY A 24 -10.74 -9.92 -15.32
N VAL A 25 -9.59 -9.84 -14.65
CA VAL A 25 -9.53 -9.68 -13.20
C VAL A 25 -9.92 -8.26 -12.85
N SER A 26 -10.88 -8.11 -11.93
CA SER A 26 -11.37 -6.83 -11.47
C SER A 26 -10.87 -6.51 -10.07
N ARG A 27 -10.62 -5.23 -9.85
CA ARG A 27 -10.41 -4.66 -8.52
C ARG A 27 -11.10 -3.30 -8.44
N VAL A 28 -11.86 -3.12 -7.37
CA VAL A 28 -12.45 -1.85 -6.96
C VAL A 28 -11.99 -1.57 -5.55
N VAL A 29 -11.51 -0.36 -5.30
CA VAL A 29 -11.17 0.11 -3.95
C VAL A 29 -11.92 1.39 -3.68
N LYS A 30 -12.65 1.40 -2.58
CA LYS A 30 -13.33 2.58 -2.04
C LYS A 30 -12.56 3.01 -0.81
N TYR A 31 -12.31 4.30 -0.66
CA TYR A 31 -11.56 4.82 0.48
C TYR A 31 -12.19 6.10 1.02
N VAL A 32 -12.19 6.20 2.34
CA VAL A 32 -12.73 7.33 3.10
C VAL A 32 -11.78 7.64 4.25
N PRO A 33 -11.27 8.87 4.34
CA PRO A 33 -10.61 9.37 5.52
C PRO A 33 -11.67 9.83 6.53
N ASP A 34 -11.49 9.48 7.79
CA ASP A 34 -12.27 10.01 8.90
C ASP A 34 -11.37 10.30 10.12
N ALA A 35 -11.99 10.66 11.24
CA ALA A 35 -11.25 11.02 12.46
C ALA A 35 -10.46 9.85 13.08
N THR A 36 -10.82 8.60 12.74
CA THR A 36 -10.16 7.39 13.23
C THR A 36 -9.08 6.86 12.28
N GLY A 37 -8.97 7.41 11.06
CA GLY A 37 -7.87 7.17 10.16
C GLY A 37 -8.31 7.06 8.70
N PHE A 38 -7.62 6.19 7.96
CA PHE A 38 -7.92 5.93 6.55
C PHE A 38 -8.55 4.55 6.41
N HIS A 39 -9.81 4.52 6.00
CA HIS A 39 -10.57 3.29 5.84
C HIS A 39 -10.77 2.98 4.37
N LEU A 40 -10.69 1.70 4.02
CA LEU A 40 -10.90 1.26 2.66
C LEU A 40 -11.65 -0.07 2.59
N ILE A 41 -12.40 -0.26 1.52
CA ILE A 41 -13.04 -1.52 1.17
C ILE A 41 -12.52 -1.95 -0.19
N VAL A 42 -12.06 -3.20 -0.29
CA VAL A 42 -11.59 -3.82 -1.53
C VAL A 42 -12.60 -4.85 -2.01
N GLU A 43 -13.06 -4.70 -3.24
CA GLU A 43 -13.83 -5.71 -3.95
C GLU A 43 -12.97 -6.25 -5.09
N THR A 44 -12.77 -7.57 -5.19
CA THR A 44 -11.85 -8.14 -6.17
C THR A 44 -12.27 -9.53 -6.66
N SER A 45 -11.92 -9.86 -7.91
CA SER A 45 -12.02 -11.23 -8.45
C SER A 45 -10.66 -11.92 -8.59
N GLU A 46 -9.60 -11.36 -7.96
CA GLU A 46 -8.24 -11.87 -8.12
C GLU A 46 -8.08 -13.29 -7.53
N PRO A 47 -7.63 -14.27 -8.33
CA PRO A 47 -7.39 -15.63 -7.85
C PRO A 47 -6.45 -15.67 -6.63
N GLY A 48 -6.77 -16.50 -5.63
CA GLY A 48 -5.98 -16.62 -4.39
C GLY A 48 -6.30 -15.57 -3.33
N THR A 49 -7.25 -14.67 -3.59
CA THR A 49 -7.81 -13.80 -2.55
C THR A 49 -9.00 -14.45 -1.85
N LYS A 50 -9.26 -14.06 -0.60
CA LYS A 50 -10.40 -14.53 0.20
C LYS A 50 -11.13 -13.36 0.85
N THR A 51 -12.43 -13.53 1.07
CA THR A 51 -13.20 -12.58 1.88
C THR A 51 -12.68 -12.60 3.31
N SER A 52 -12.19 -11.45 3.78
CA SER A 52 -11.55 -11.30 5.09
C SER A 52 -11.45 -9.82 5.49
N VAL A 53 -11.10 -9.55 6.75
CA VAL A 53 -10.93 -8.17 7.26
C VAL A 53 -9.54 -8.01 7.89
N PRO A 54 -8.45 -8.09 7.11
CA PRO A 54 -7.11 -7.85 7.62
C PRO A 54 -6.92 -6.35 7.92
N ALA A 55 -6.35 -6.03 9.08
CA ALA A 55 -5.89 -4.67 9.41
C ALA A 55 -6.92 -3.56 9.12
N ASP A 56 -8.20 -3.80 9.42
CA ASP A 56 -9.32 -2.87 9.16
C ASP A 56 -9.57 -2.51 7.69
N ALA A 57 -9.10 -3.36 6.76
CA ALA A 57 -9.37 -3.25 5.34
C ALA A 57 -10.23 -4.45 4.89
N PRO A 58 -11.57 -4.34 4.88
CA PRO A 58 -12.42 -5.40 4.34
C PRO A 58 -12.08 -5.73 2.88
N PHE A 59 -11.79 -7.01 2.63
CA PHE A 59 -11.71 -7.61 1.31
C PHE A 59 -12.96 -8.45 1.06
N PHE A 60 -13.65 -8.18 -0.05
CA PHE A 60 -14.72 -8.99 -0.60
C PHE A 60 -14.22 -9.62 -1.89
N SER A 61 -14.00 -10.94 -1.86
CA SER A 61 -13.51 -11.68 -3.02
C SER A 61 -14.63 -12.46 -3.69
N THR A 62 -14.70 -12.36 -5.02
CA THR A 62 -15.51 -13.23 -5.89
C THR A 62 -14.66 -14.30 -6.57
N ALA A 63 -13.38 -14.41 -6.22
CA ALA A 63 -12.49 -15.40 -6.80
C ALA A 63 -12.97 -16.82 -6.48
N VAL A 64 -12.89 -17.70 -7.47
CA VAL A 64 -13.03 -19.14 -7.22
C VAL A 64 -11.84 -19.59 -6.40
N GLU A 65 -12.09 -20.17 -5.23
CA GLU A 65 -11.04 -20.84 -4.45
C GLU A 65 -10.54 -22.07 -5.24
N GLY A 66 -9.34 -21.94 -5.81
CA GLY A 66 -8.58 -23.08 -6.30
C GLY A 66 -8.03 -23.92 -5.15
N PRO A 67 -7.43 -25.10 -5.44
CA PRO A 67 -6.78 -25.88 -4.40
C PRO A 67 -5.67 -25.05 -3.74
N HIS A 68 -5.87 -24.69 -2.47
CA HIS A 68 -4.85 -23.98 -1.70
C HIS A 68 -3.65 -24.90 -1.49
N PRO A 69 -2.41 -24.45 -1.78
CA PRO A 69 -1.23 -25.23 -1.42
C PRO A 69 -1.23 -25.43 0.10
N VAL A 70 -1.28 -26.69 0.53
CA VAL A 70 -1.17 -27.05 1.95
C VAL A 70 0.21 -26.61 2.40
N VAL A 71 0.27 -25.61 3.28
CA VAL A 71 1.54 -25.19 3.89
C VAL A 71 2.04 -26.33 4.76
N VAL A 72 2.99 -27.11 4.25
CA VAL A 72 3.78 -28.02 5.07
C VAL A 72 4.66 -27.17 5.96
N LYS A 73 4.37 -27.14 7.27
CA LYS A 73 5.16 -26.40 8.25
C LYS A 73 6.59 -26.97 8.26
N ALA A 74 7.54 -26.25 7.66
CA ALA A 74 8.95 -26.65 7.71
C ALA A 74 9.42 -26.63 9.18
N ALA A 75 10.01 -27.74 9.63
CA ALA A 75 10.66 -27.81 10.92
C ALA A 75 11.83 -26.79 10.96
N PRO A 76 12.04 -26.08 12.08
CA PRO A 76 13.11 -25.09 12.16
C PRO A 76 14.48 -25.78 12.01
N VAL A 77 15.24 -25.37 10.99
CA VAL A 77 16.65 -25.71 10.86
C VAL A 77 17.43 -24.76 11.77
N ALA A 78 18.11 -25.32 12.78
CA ALA A 78 18.96 -24.53 13.67
C ALA A 78 20.23 -24.08 12.93
N VAL A 79 20.33 -22.79 12.63
CA VAL A 79 21.56 -22.18 12.09
C VAL A 79 22.40 -21.67 13.27
N ARG A 80 23.62 -22.20 13.43
CA ARG A 80 24.60 -21.63 14.37
C ARG A 80 25.21 -20.37 13.76
N ALA A 81 24.98 -19.22 14.40
CA ALA A 81 25.63 -17.97 14.03
C ALA A 81 27.11 -17.97 14.47
N VAL A 82 28.01 -17.70 13.53
CA VAL A 82 29.39 -17.31 13.82
C VAL A 82 29.42 -15.79 13.98
N HIS A 83 29.79 -15.29 15.16
CA HIS A 83 29.96 -13.86 15.38
C HIS A 83 31.25 -13.38 14.72
N VAL A 84 31.15 -12.46 13.77
CA VAL A 84 32.29 -11.72 13.21
C VAL A 84 32.34 -10.34 13.89
N ALA A 85 33.53 -9.96 14.37
CA ALA A 85 33.77 -8.67 15.02
C ALA A 85 33.53 -7.50 14.04
N PRO A 86 33.05 -6.33 14.51
CA PRO A 86 32.78 -5.20 13.64
C PRO A 86 34.07 -4.58 13.09
N ILE A 87 34.06 -4.26 11.79
CA ILE A 87 35.12 -3.50 11.11
C ILE A 87 34.65 -2.05 11.03
N GLU A 88 35.39 -1.13 11.68
CA GLU A 88 35.11 0.30 11.62
C GLU A 88 35.26 0.84 10.19
N HIS A 89 34.23 1.53 9.70
CA HIS A 89 34.25 2.21 8.40
C HIS A 89 34.44 3.71 8.58
N ALA A 90 35.52 4.24 7.97
CA ALA A 90 35.81 5.66 7.84
C ALA A 90 34.79 6.38 6.93
N ALA A 91 34.58 7.68 7.17
CA ALA A 91 33.69 8.60 6.45
C ALA A 91 34.11 8.78 4.95
N HIS A 92 33.32 9.30 3.99
CA HIS A 92 32.23 10.30 3.91
C HIS A 92 31.35 10.01 2.67
N PHE A 93 30.16 10.65 2.54
CA PHE A 93 29.80 11.56 1.43
C PHE A 93 28.41 12.18 1.69
N ALA A 94 28.34 13.52 1.63
CA ALA A 94 27.12 14.31 1.79
C ALA A 94 26.36 14.40 0.46
N TYR A 95 25.04 14.23 0.50
CA TYR A 95 24.15 14.62 -0.60
C TYR A 95 23.52 15.99 -0.31
N ALA A 96 23.73 16.92 -1.24
CA ALA A 96 23.13 18.24 -1.25
C ALA A 96 21.62 18.14 -1.51
N ASN A 97 20.79 18.65 -0.59
CA ASN A 97 19.36 18.84 -0.82
C ASN A 97 19.14 20.21 -1.45
N HIS A 98 18.56 20.22 -2.66
CA HIS A 98 18.15 21.42 -3.38
C HIS A 98 16.99 22.13 -2.66
N ALA A 99 17.04 23.46 -2.63
CA ALA A 99 16.06 24.33 -1.98
C ALA A 99 14.67 24.31 -2.69
N PRO A 100 13.56 24.51 -1.96
CA PRO A 100 12.24 24.63 -2.57
C PRO A 100 12.03 26.01 -3.21
N LEU A 101 11.47 26.04 -4.42
CA LEU A 101 10.97 27.24 -5.09
C LEU A 101 9.67 27.69 -4.43
N ALA A 102 9.66 28.90 -3.88
CA ALA A 102 8.48 29.54 -3.31
C ALA A 102 7.59 30.15 -4.41
N TYR A 103 6.26 29.96 -4.33
CA TYR A 103 5.29 30.79 -5.06
C TYR A 103 4.77 31.89 -4.12
N GLY A 104 5.13 33.14 -4.42
CA GLY A 104 4.65 34.34 -3.73
C GLY A 104 3.48 34.99 -4.46
N LEU A 105 2.44 35.33 -3.68
CA LEU A 105 1.22 36.08 -4.02
C LEU A 105 1.55 37.55 -4.38
N ALA A 106 1.12 38.03 -5.56
CA ALA A 106 1.25 39.44 -5.95
C ALA A 106 0.10 40.29 -5.39
N LYS A 107 0.43 41.40 -4.72
CA LYS A 107 -0.47 42.53 -4.46
C LYS A 107 -0.24 43.60 -5.53
N HIS A 108 -1.31 44.07 -6.19
CA HIS A 108 -1.28 45.27 -7.02
C HIS A 108 -1.66 46.50 -6.19
N PHE A 109 -1.00 47.63 -6.48
CA PHE A 109 -1.38 48.98 -6.06
C PHE A 109 -2.60 49.47 -6.84
#